data_AF-S4PTF2-F1
#
_entry.id   AF-S4PTF2-F1
#
_cell.length_a   1.000
_cell.length_b   1.000
_cell.length_c   1.000
_cell.angle_alpha   90.00
_cell.angle_beta   90.00
_cell.angle_gamma   90.00
#
_symmetry.space_group_name_H-M   'P 1'
#
loop_
_entity.id
_entity.type
_entity.pdbx_description
1 polymer ?
#
loop_
_entity_poly.entity_id
_entity_poly.type
_entity_poly.pdbx_seq_one_letter_code
_entity_poly.pdbx_strand_id
1 'polypeptide(L)'
;MNVCCKLIIVLLSIKSVHLYCGPYNGQICKHYSTGFVWYNHTGGLENEKITTGLWKEMISTLKEPCRSKAEKLLCAYAFPKCIVRDGEGYFALPLCYEDCMAVKMQFCYNDWIVIEEQKRRGVFFESRGHFRFPECKDLPKLAGKGTQVTCNSAGIIDM
;
A
#
# COMPACT_ATOMS: atom_id res chain seq x y z
N MET A 1 -30.41 -40.87 2.05
CA MET A 1 -29.80 -39.68 1.40
C MET A 1 -29.93 -38.47 2.33
N ASN A 2 -29.49 -38.60 3.58
CA ASN A 2 -28.19 -38.27 4.16
C ASN A 2 -27.90 -36.75 4.23
N VAL A 3 -28.25 -36.19 5.39
CA VAL A 3 -28.11 -34.80 5.86
C VAL A 3 -26.68 -34.24 5.68
N CYS A 4 -25.69 -35.13 5.56
CA CYS A 4 -24.29 -34.82 5.30
C CYS A 4 -24.06 -34.00 4.02
N CYS A 5 -24.83 -34.23 2.94
CA CYS A 5 -24.64 -33.50 1.68
C CYS A 5 -25.03 -32.01 1.76
N LYS A 6 -26.00 -31.64 2.61
CA LYS A 6 -26.43 -30.23 2.75
C LYS A 6 -25.44 -29.40 3.58
N LEU A 7 -24.78 -30.00 4.57
CA LEU A 7 -23.74 -29.33 5.37
C LEU A 7 -22.49 -28.98 4.53
N ILE A 8 -22.15 -29.81 3.55
CA ILE A 8 -21.00 -29.58 2.67
C ILE A 8 -21.22 -28.38 1.73
N ILE A 9 -22.45 -28.14 1.27
CA ILE A 9 -22.77 -27.00 0.38
C ILE A 9 -22.71 -25.67 1.14
N VAL A 10 -23.07 -25.64 2.43
CA VAL A 10 -23.02 -24.41 3.25
C VAL A 10 -21.58 -24.05 3.65
N LEU A 11 -20.69 -25.03 3.79
CA LEU A 11 -19.25 -24.81 4.03
C LEU A 11 -18.49 -24.33 2.78
N LEU A 12 -19.08 -24.42 1.59
CA LEU A 12 -18.51 -23.95 0.32
C LEU A 12 -18.76 -22.46 0.02
N SER A 13 -19.31 -21.69 0.96
CA SER A 13 -19.14 -20.22 0.98
C SER A 13 -17.71 -19.87 1.41
N ILE A 14 -16.74 -20.47 0.74
CA ILE A 14 -15.34 -20.07 0.79
C ILE A 14 -15.36 -18.61 0.34
N LYS A 15 -14.95 -17.69 1.20
CA LYS A 15 -14.82 -16.26 0.87
C LYS A 15 -14.10 -16.15 -0.46
N SER A 16 -14.84 -15.86 -1.52
CA SER A 16 -14.27 -15.56 -2.82
C SER A 16 -13.63 -14.19 -2.68
N VAL A 17 -12.39 -14.15 -2.19
CA VAL A 17 -11.65 -12.90 -2.12
C VAL A 17 -11.13 -12.62 -3.52
N HIS A 18 -11.98 -11.93 -4.28
CA HIS A 18 -11.61 -11.44 -5.59
C HIS A 18 -10.56 -10.35 -5.41
N LEU A 19 -9.41 -10.52 -6.07
CA LEU A 19 -8.53 -9.40 -6.37
C LEU A 19 -9.30 -8.47 -7.30
N TYR A 20 -9.46 -7.19 -6.94
CA TYR A 20 -10.27 -6.29 -7.74
C TYR A 20 -9.80 -4.85 -7.66
N CYS A 21 -10.25 -4.07 -8.64
CA CYS A 21 -10.06 -2.63 -8.66
C CYS A 21 -11.35 -1.93 -8.27
N GLY A 22 -11.25 -1.01 -7.33
CA GLY A 22 -12.38 -0.22 -6.86
C GLY A 22 -11.94 1.19 -6.49
N PRO A 23 -12.86 2.15 -6.40
CA PRO A 23 -12.54 3.44 -5.83
C PRO A 23 -12.05 3.25 -4.39
N TYR A 24 -11.12 4.09 -3.96
CA TYR A 24 -10.76 4.12 -2.54
C TYR A 24 -11.96 4.59 -1.72
N ASN A 25 -12.34 3.82 -0.70
CA ASN A 25 -13.54 4.05 0.12
C ASN A 25 -13.24 4.20 1.61
N GLY A 26 -11.96 4.24 1.99
CA GLY A 26 -11.53 4.52 3.36
C GLY A 26 -11.47 6.02 3.68
N GLN A 27 -10.96 6.35 4.86
CA GLN A 27 -10.84 7.73 5.33
C GLN A 27 -9.39 8.21 5.35
N ILE A 28 -8.45 7.36 5.79
CA ILE A 28 -7.09 7.80 6.10
C ILE A 28 -6.33 8.29 4.86
N CYS A 29 -6.54 7.64 3.71
CA CYS A 29 -5.88 7.96 2.45
C CYS A 29 -6.76 8.75 1.48
N LYS A 30 -7.86 9.35 1.95
CA LYS A 30 -8.87 9.98 1.08
C LYS A 30 -8.30 11.15 0.26
N HIS A 31 -7.36 11.91 0.83
CA HIS A 31 -6.72 13.04 0.14
C HIS A 31 -5.55 12.63 -0.77
N TYR A 32 -5.08 11.38 -0.65
CA TYR A 32 -3.90 10.88 -1.36
C TYR A 32 -4.25 9.88 -2.46
N SER A 33 -5.44 9.28 -2.40
CA SER A 33 -5.91 8.29 -3.36
C SER A 33 -6.68 8.97 -4.48
N THR A 34 -6.23 8.77 -5.73
CA THR A 34 -6.95 9.24 -6.92
C THR A 34 -7.27 8.06 -7.83
N GLY A 35 -8.48 8.02 -8.37
CA GLY A 35 -8.94 6.95 -9.26
C GLY A 35 -9.21 5.62 -8.53
N PHE A 36 -8.90 4.51 -9.22
CA PHE A 36 -9.10 3.16 -8.71
C PHE A 36 -7.83 2.64 -8.02
N VAL A 37 -8.02 1.96 -6.89
CA VAL A 37 -6.97 1.27 -6.14
C VAL A 37 -7.15 -0.25 -6.23
N TRP A 38 -6.05 -0.96 -6.06
CA TRP A 38 -6.02 -2.41 -6.04
C TRP A 38 -6.33 -2.96 -4.65
N TYR A 39 -7.32 -3.84 -4.57
CA TYR A 39 -7.66 -4.59 -3.37
C TYR A 39 -7.19 -6.03 -3.49
N ASN A 40 -6.31 -6.45 -2.57
CA ASN A 40 -5.71 -7.77 -2.53
C ASN A 40 -6.56 -8.77 -1.69
N HIS A 41 -6.01 -9.96 -1.39
CA HIS A 41 -6.69 -11.01 -0.62
C HIS A 41 -7.02 -10.65 0.84
N THR A 42 -6.38 -9.64 1.42
CA THR A 42 -6.72 -9.12 2.75
C THR A 42 -7.87 -8.12 2.69
N GLY A 43 -8.24 -7.69 1.47
CA GLY A 43 -9.28 -6.69 1.22
C GLY A 43 -8.87 -5.30 1.69
N GLY A 44 -9.74 -4.31 1.43
CA GLY A 44 -9.47 -2.91 1.80
C GLY A 44 -9.51 -2.65 3.31
N LEU A 45 -10.30 -3.41 4.07
CA LEU A 45 -10.52 -3.15 5.50
C LEU A 45 -9.27 -3.42 6.35
N GLU A 46 -8.54 -4.49 6.07
CA GLU A 46 -7.32 -4.80 6.81
C GLU A 46 -6.22 -3.76 6.51
N ASN A 47 -6.04 -3.42 5.23
CA ASN A 47 -5.11 -2.38 4.81
C ASN A 47 -5.47 -1.03 5.44
N GLU A 48 -6.76 -0.67 5.52
CA GLU A 48 -7.22 0.57 6.16
C GLU A 48 -6.89 0.59 7.66
N LYS A 49 -7.10 -0.53 8.37
CA LYS A 49 -6.75 -0.64 9.79
C LYS A 49 -5.25 -0.51 10.03
N ILE A 50 -4.44 -1.24 9.28
CA ILE A 50 -2.97 -1.18 9.38
C ILE A 50 -2.47 0.22 9.06
N THR A 51 -2.96 0.80 7.96
CA THR A 51 -2.58 2.15 7.53
C THR A 51 -2.96 3.18 8.58
N THR A 52 -4.16 3.11 9.15
CA THR A 52 -4.61 4.00 10.23
C THR A 52 -3.76 3.87 11.49
N GLY A 53 -3.38 2.64 11.86
CA GLY A 53 -2.53 2.41 13.02
C GLY A 53 -1.10 2.94 12.81
N LEU A 54 -0.46 2.60 11.68
CA LEU A 54 0.85 3.14 11.31
C LEU A 54 0.84 4.66 11.19
N TRP A 55 -0.26 5.25 10.74
CA TRP A 55 -0.41 6.69 10.69
C TRP A 55 -0.28 7.33 12.07
N LYS A 56 -0.97 6.79 13.06
CA LYS A 56 -0.99 7.31 14.44
C LYS A 56 0.30 6.99 15.19
N GLU A 57 0.80 5.77 15.03
CA GLU A 57 1.94 5.26 15.78
C GLU A 57 3.25 5.89 15.31
N MET A 58 3.35 6.22 14.02
CA MET A 58 4.61 6.61 13.39
C MET A 58 4.51 7.89 12.58
N ILE A 59 3.55 8.01 11.67
CA ILE A 59 3.54 9.15 10.73
C ILE A 59 3.25 10.47 11.45
N SER A 60 2.29 10.49 12.39
CA SER A 60 1.91 11.72 13.09
C SER A 60 3.00 12.30 14.00
N THR A 61 4.02 11.51 14.36
CA THR A 61 5.16 11.99 15.16
C THR A 61 6.24 12.64 14.31
N LEU A 62 6.20 12.47 12.98
CA LEU A 62 7.16 13.06 12.06
C LEU A 62 6.94 14.56 11.92
N LYS A 63 8.01 15.30 11.64
CA LYS A 63 7.96 16.74 11.35
C LYS A 63 7.83 16.99 9.85
N GLU A 64 7.31 18.15 9.45
CA GLU A 64 7.39 18.57 8.05
C GLU A 64 8.84 18.88 7.65
N PRO A 65 9.24 18.63 6.40
CA PRO A 65 8.42 18.12 5.28
C PRO A 65 8.27 16.58 5.24
N CYS A 66 8.93 15.85 6.14
CA CYS A 66 8.91 14.39 6.14
C CYS A 66 7.49 13.83 6.28
N ARG A 67 6.69 14.36 7.22
CA ARG A 67 5.36 13.85 7.54
C ARG A 67 4.46 13.78 6.30
N SER A 68 4.20 14.88 5.62
CA SER A 68 3.32 14.90 4.44
C SER A 68 3.80 13.98 3.30
N LYS A 69 5.12 13.85 3.11
CA LYS A 69 5.71 12.95 2.10
C LYS A 69 5.58 11.48 2.51
N ALA A 70 5.74 11.17 3.79
CA ALA A 70 5.55 9.83 4.35
C ALA A 70 4.07 9.40 4.35
N GLU A 71 3.13 10.32 4.60
CA GLU A 71 1.69 10.08 4.44
C GLU A 71 1.35 9.62 3.02
N LYS A 72 1.83 10.36 2.01
CA LYS A 72 1.62 10.04 0.60
C LYS A 72 2.24 8.69 0.20
N LEU A 73 3.45 8.42 0.67
CA LEU A 73 4.14 7.14 0.46
C LEU A 73 3.35 5.96 1.05
N LEU A 74 2.94 6.08 2.31
CA LEU A 74 2.20 5.05 3.01
C LEU A 74 0.90 4.72 2.28
N CYS A 75 0.15 5.74 1.86
CA CYS A 75 -1.09 5.53 1.11
C CYS A 75 -0.87 4.87 -0.26
N ALA A 76 0.11 5.33 -1.03
CA ALA A 76 0.43 4.75 -2.33
C ALA A 76 0.90 3.29 -2.24
N TYR A 77 1.55 2.92 -1.12
CA TYR A 77 1.97 1.56 -0.85
C TYR A 77 0.81 0.68 -0.34
N ALA A 78 -0.01 1.22 0.57
CA ALA A 78 -1.15 0.53 1.17
C ALA A 78 -2.27 0.21 0.18
N PHE A 79 -2.49 1.14 -0.74
CA PHE A 79 -3.54 1.10 -1.76
C PHE A 79 -2.91 1.42 -3.13
N PRO A 80 -2.20 0.45 -3.73
CA PRO A 80 -1.55 0.65 -5.02
C PRO A 80 -2.56 1.10 -6.08
N LYS A 81 -2.11 1.97 -6.98
CA LYS A 81 -2.92 2.40 -8.12
C LYS A 81 -3.29 1.18 -8.96
N CYS A 82 -4.54 1.09 -9.35
CA CYS A 82 -4.97 0.07 -10.30
C CYS A 82 -4.90 0.60 -11.74
N ILE A 83 -4.40 -0.23 -12.65
CA ILE A 83 -4.51 -0.03 -14.09
C ILE A 83 -5.17 -1.22 -14.77
N VAL A 84 -5.73 -0.98 -15.95
CA VAL A 84 -6.17 -2.04 -16.86
C VAL A 84 -5.12 -2.17 -17.96
N ARG A 85 -4.65 -3.39 -18.21
CA ARG A 85 -3.82 -3.72 -19.36
C ARG A 85 -4.66 -4.50 -20.36
N ASP A 86 -4.64 -4.04 -21.61
CA ASP A 86 -5.44 -4.62 -22.68
C ASP A 86 -5.10 -6.10 -22.85
N GLY A 87 -6.12 -6.97 -22.76
CA GLY A 87 -5.96 -8.43 -22.88
C GLY A 87 -5.41 -9.15 -21.64
N GLU A 88 -4.90 -8.42 -20.63
CA GLU A 88 -4.32 -9.01 -19.42
C GLU A 88 -5.18 -8.78 -18.16
N GLY A 89 -6.06 -7.77 -18.17
CA GLY A 89 -6.98 -7.48 -17.07
C GLY A 89 -6.46 -6.38 -16.12
N TYR A 90 -6.82 -6.50 -14.83
CA TYR A 90 -6.51 -5.50 -13.80
C TYR A 90 -5.19 -5.79 -13.10
N PHE A 91 -4.38 -4.74 -12.87
CA PHE A 91 -3.08 -4.85 -12.23
C PHE A 91 -2.89 -3.78 -11.15
N ALA A 92 -2.29 -4.21 -10.04
CA ALA A 92 -1.67 -3.30 -9.08
C ALA A 92 -0.40 -2.72 -9.68
N LEU A 93 -0.31 -1.40 -9.71
CA LEU A 93 0.88 -0.69 -10.12
C LEU A 93 1.72 -0.37 -8.86
N PRO A 94 2.92 -0.96 -8.72
CA PRO A 94 3.75 -0.73 -7.53
C PRO A 94 4.23 0.72 -7.46
N LEU A 95 4.62 1.17 -6.28
CA LEU A 95 5.28 2.47 -6.09
C LEU A 95 6.60 2.53 -6.91
N CYS A 96 6.92 3.70 -7.46
CA CYS A 96 8.20 3.91 -8.13
C CYS A 96 9.39 4.04 -7.16
N TYR A 97 10.56 3.59 -7.62
CA TYR A 97 11.86 3.78 -6.96
C TYR A 97 12.08 5.24 -6.56
N GLU A 98 11.82 6.18 -7.48
CA GLU A 98 12.11 7.60 -7.31
C GLU A 98 11.38 8.20 -6.10
N ASP A 99 10.08 7.93 -5.98
CA ASP A 99 9.27 8.42 -4.86
C ASP A 99 9.68 7.80 -3.53
N CYS A 100 9.94 6.49 -3.50
CA CYS A 100 10.41 5.81 -2.28
C CYS A 100 11.75 6.37 -1.83
N MET A 101 12.68 6.54 -2.76
CA MET A 101 14.00 7.08 -2.48
C MET A 101 13.95 8.54 -2.07
N ALA A 102 13.05 9.34 -2.62
CA ALA A 102 12.85 10.73 -2.19
C ALA A 102 12.42 10.80 -0.72
N VAL A 103 11.46 9.97 -0.29
CA VAL A 103 11.11 9.91 1.14
C VAL A 103 12.30 9.44 1.96
N LYS A 104 12.91 8.32 1.59
CA LYS A 104 13.98 7.69 2.35
C LYS A 104 15.24 8.55 2.49
N MET A 105 15.70 9.16 1.41
CA MET A 105 17.02 9.80 1.34
C MET A 105 16.97 11.32 1.40
N GLN A 106 15.83 11.96 1.09
CA GLN A 106 15.73 13.42 1.02
C GLN A 106 14.82 13.97 2.12
N PHE A 107 13.57 13.52 2.19
CA PHE A 107 12.59 14.14 3.09
C PHE A 107 12.66 13.60 4.53
N CYS A 108 12.86 12.30 4.69
CA CYS A 108 12.78 11.62 5.98
C CYS A 108 14.09 10.95 6.42
N TYR A 109 15.24 11.39 5.91
CA TYR A 109 16.52 10.70 6.11
C TYR A 109 16.81 10.31 7.56
N ASN A 110 16.71 11.27 8.49
CA ASN A 110 17.00 11.02 9.91
C ASN A 110 15.99 10.07 10.54
N ASP A 111 14.70 10.30 10.31
CA ASP A 111 13.63 9.46 10.86
C ASP A 111 13.68 8.04 10.28
N TRP A 112 13.97 7.89 8.99
CA TRP A 112 14.12 6.61 8.32
C TRP A 112 15.26 5.79 8.93
N ILE A 113 16.41 6.43 9.22
CA ILE A 113 17.54 5.74 9.89
C ILE A 113 17.13 5.21 11.26
N VAL A 114 16.41 6.02 12.05
CA VAL A 114 15.93 5.60 13.37
C VAL A 114 15.00 4.40 13.23
N ILE A 115 14.05 4.44 12.29
CA ILE A 115 13.11 3.34 12.03
C ILE A 115 13.84 2.05 11.62
N GLU A 116 14.82 2.13 10.72
CA GLU A 116 15.61 0.96 10.29
C GLU A 116 16.46 0.40 11.44
N GLU A 117 17.02 1.24 12.29
CA GLU A 117 17.80 0.81 13.45
C GLU A 117 16.92 0.09 14.49
N GLN A 118 15.71 0.60 14.74
CA GLN A 118 14.73 -0.08 15.61
C GLN A 118 14.34 -1.44 15.02
N LYS A 119 14.06 -1.51 13.72
CA LYS A 119 13.79 -2.76 12.99
C LYS A 119 14.94 -3.76 13.14
N ARG A 120 16.21 -3.33 13.02
CA ARG A 120 17.40 -4.18 13.23
C ARG A 120 17.51 -4.71 14.65
N ARG A 121 17.05 -3.94 15.64
CA ARG A 121 16.98 -4.35 17.05
C ARG A 121 15.76 -5.23 17.38
N GLY A 122 14.95 -5.56 16.38
CA GLY A 122 13.74 -6.37 16.57
C GLY A 122 12.56 -5.58 17.16
N VAL A 123 12.63 -4.26 17.19
CA VAL A 123 11.53 -3.38 17.60
C VAL A 123 10.70 -3.05 16.38
N PHE A 124 9.43 -3.44 16.42
CA PHE A 124 8.50 -3.27 15.30
C PHE A 124 7.26 -2.50 15.76
N PHE A 125 6.66 -1.76 14.83
CA PHE A 125 5.36 -1.13 15.07
C PHE A 125 4.29 -2.19 15.32
N GLU A 126 3.48 -1.99 16.36
CA GLU A 126 2.39 -2.89 16.74
C GLU A 126 1.34 -2.95 15.63
N SER A 127 1.08 -1.81 15.00
CA SER A 127 0.05 -1.66 13.97
C SER A 127 0.43 -2.26 12.62
N ARG A 128 1.66 -2.76 12.43
CA ARG A 128 2.17 -3.11 11.08
C ARG A 128 1.43 -4.26 10.41
N GLY A 129 0.82 -5.18 11.17
CA GLY A 129 0.18 -6.39 10.62
C GLY A 129 1.04 -7.08 9.56
N HIS A 130 0.49 -7.26 8.35
CA HIS A 130 1.21 -7.82 7.21
C HIS A 130 2.09 -6.81 6.45
N PHE A 131 1.97 -5.50 6.70
CA PHE A 131 2.76 -4.48 6.00
C PHE A 131 4.23 -4.58 6.38
N ARG A 132 5.08 -4.51 5.35
CA ARG A 132 6.53 -4.34 5.47
C ARG A 132 6.87 -3.07 4.72
N PHE A 133 7.77 -2.26 5.28
CA PHE A 133 8.27 -1.10 4.54
C PHE A 133 8.86 -1.54 3.20
N PRO A 134 8.61 -0.79 2.11
CA PRO A 134 9.19 -1.11 0.83
C PRO A 134 10.71 -1.03 0.91
N GLU A 135 11.38 -2.08 0.43
CA GLU A 135 12.80 -2.01 0.13
C GLU A 135 12.97 -1.22 -1.17
N CYS A 136 13.19 0.11 -1.04
CA CYS A 136 13.13 1.02 -2.19
C CYS A 136 13.99 0.60 -3.39
N LYS A 137 15.10 -0.12 -3.16
CA LYS A 137 16.02 -0.60 -4.21
C LYS A 137 15.40 -1.68 -5.10
N ASP A 138 14.38 -2.38 -4.60
CA ASP A 138 13.70 -3.46 -5.33
C ASP A 138 12.49 -2.93 -6.11
N LEU A 139 12.14 -1.64 -5.92
CA LEU A 139 11.05 -1.02 -6.66
C LEU A 139 11.46 -0.69 -8.10
N PRO A 140 10.54 -0.83 -9.07
CA PRO A 140 10.77 -0.43 -10.45
C PRO A 140 10.99 1.07 -10.58
N LYS A 141 11.87 1.45 -11.52
CA LYS A 141 12.01 2.84 -11.96
C LYS A 141 10.89 3.21 -12.92
N LEU A 142 10.52 4.49 -12.91
CA LEU A 142 9.49 5.00 -13.81
C LEU A 142 9.92 4.85 -15.28
N ALA A 143 9.13 4.10 -16.04
CA ALA A 143 9.26 3.94 -17.48
C ALA A 143 7.89 3.66 -18.12
N GLY A 144 7.81 3.85 -19.44
CA GLY A 144 6.57 3.69 -20.20
C GLY A 144 5.57 4.83 -20.01
N LYS A 145 4.41 4.71 -20.67
CA LYS A 145 3.30 5.68 -20.61
C LYS A 145 1.96 4.94 -20.69
N GLY A 146 0.89 5.57 -20.21
CA GLY A 146 -0.46 5.01 -20.30
C GLY A 146 -0.57 3.66 -19.59
N THR A 147 -1.09 2.66 -20.29
CA THR A 147 -1.26 1.28 -19.80
C THR A 147 0.05 0.49 -19.68
N GLN A 148 1.13 0.98 -20.31
CA GLN A 148 2.46 0.36 -20.33
C GLN A 148 3.40 0.95 -19.27
N VAL A 149 2.88 1.75 -18.34
CA VAL A 149 3.68 2.31 -17.26
C VAL A 149 4.15 1.21 -16.29
N THR A 150 5.40 1.30 -15.83
CA THR A 150 6.01 0.30 -14.94
C THR A 150 5.61 0.44 -13.48
N CYS A 151 5.35 1.67 -13.02
CA CYS A 151 5.10 1.97 -11.63
C CYS A 151 4.29 3.26 -11.46
N ASN A 152 3.73 3.45 -10.26
CA ASN A 152 2.95 4.60 -9.89
C ASN A 152 3.88 5.68 -9.33
N SER A 153 4.10 6.74 -10.10
CA SER A 153 4.62 8.00 -9.57
C SER A 153 3.51 8.68 -8.78
N ALA A 154 3.55 8.54 -7.47
CA ALA A 154 2.64 9.17 -6.54
C ALA A 154 2.85 10.69 -6.44
N GLY A 155 3.85 11.26 -7.14
CA GLY A 155 4.11 12.70 -7.12
C GLY A 155 4.61 13.17 -5.77
N ILE A 156 5.46 12.36 -5.11
CA ILE A 156 6.11 12.75 -3.85
C ILE A 156 7.18 13.81 -4.14
N ILE A 157 7.84 13.67 -5.28
CA ILE A 157 8.84 14.61 -5.78
C ILE A 157 8.25 15.89 -6.37
N ASP A 158 6.94 15.93 -6.59
CA ASP A 158 6.27 17.13 -7.10
C ASP A 158 6.27 18.23 -6.02
N MET A 159 6.58 19.46 -6.44
CA MET A 159 6.68 20.66 -5.59
C MET A 159 5.32 21.09 -5.06
#